data_AF-A0A1V2DRC8-F1
#
_entry.id   AF-A0A1V2DRC8-F1
#
_cell.length_a   1.000
_cell.length_b   1.000
_cell.length_c   1.000
_cell.angle_alpha   90.00
_cell.angle_beta   90.00
_cell.angle_gamma   90.00
#
_symmetry.space_group_name_H-M   'P 1'
#
loop_
_entity.id
_entity.type
_entity.pdbx_description
1 polymer ?
#
loop_
_entity_poly.entity_id
_entity_poly.type
_entity_poly.pdbx_seq_one_letter_code
_entity_poly.pdbx_strand_id
1 'polypeptide(L)'
;MSTAFKPVITQAGITAVFNATHSGLQANIVEVALGDQGWSPEASATALKREKRRIPISNGNRLSDNQIHITAIEDGQLAYWVREIGFYLDDGTLLAIWSHPSQPLAYKAAGVDLLLAFDLALSALPADSVKVIGTGGVNLSPATTEQLGVVRLATLAEAKAGTVPDEAVTPAGMRAHGDARYARVSHHHPWDQIDGKPAAYPPSAHQHGWAEIDGKPSTYPPASHNHDGRYVLLASQTRVTYGRLQTTARRSSVGWWNGYDSTAYNYVDIYPPYGYTMSHLIGFIASIGAVHYAGEVDDNDSIWLKWHRQSDRVRVVCNNSENRAASQINYLALWRK
;
A
#
# COMPACT_ATOMS: atom_id res chain seq x y z
N MET A 1 -2.50 -44.64 -38.30
CA MET A 1 -3.69 -44.82 -37.45
C MET A 1 -3.39 -45.95 -36.48
N SER A 2 -3.16 -45.66 -35.20
CA SER A 2 -3.07 -46.72 -34.18
C SER A 2 -4.49 -47.24 -33.96
N THR A 3 -4.73 -48.51 -34.25
CA THR A 3 -5.98 -49.16 -33.85
C THR A 3 -6.00 -49.26 -32.33
N ALA A 4 -7.03 -48.70 -31.69
CA ALA A 4 -7.17 -48.71 -30.23
C ALA A 4 -7.05 -50.15 -29.68
N PHE A 5 -6.22 -50.32 -28.66
CA PHE A 5 -6.03 -51.57 -27.95
C PHE A 5 -7.32 -51.88 -27.16
N LYS A 6 -7.95 -53.03 -27.40
CA LYS A 6 -9.23 -53.42 -26.79
C LYS A 6 -9.05 -54.60 -25.84
N PRO A 7 -8.72 -54.37 -24.56
CA PRO A 7 -8.74 -55.44 -23.57
C PRO A 7 -10.18 -55.79 -23.18
N VAL A 8 -10.35 -56.99 -22.65
CA VAL A 8 -11.58 -57.44 -22.01
C VAL A 8 -11.56 -56.92 -20.58
N ILE A 9 -12.55 -56.11 -20.21
CA ILE A 9 -12.75 -55.68 -18.82
C ILE A 9 -13.34 -56.86 -18.05
N THR A 10 -12.76 -57.19 -16.91
CA THR A 10 -13.19 -58.35 -16.12
C THR A 10 -14.40 -57.99 -15.26
N GLN A 11 -15.20 -59.00 -14.91
CA GLN A 11 -16.32 -58.85 -14.00
C GLN A 11 -15.87 -58.39 -12.61
N ALA A 12 -14.73 -58.92 -12.12
CA ALA A 12 -14.13 -58.52 -10.87
C ALA A 12 -13.71 -57.03 -10.90
N GLY A 13 -13.11 -56.59 -12.01
CA GLY A 13 -12.74 -55.19 -12.25
C GLY A 13 -13.93 -54.25 -12.23
N ILE A 14 -15.02 -54.60 -12.93
CA ILE A 14 -16.28 -53.82 -12.91
C ILE A 14 -16.81 -53.69 -11.47
N THR A 15 -16.85 -54.79 -10.73
CA THR A 15 -17.32 -54.78 -9.33
C THR A 15 -16.44 -53.91 -8.44
N ALA A 16 -15.12 -54.01 -8.54
CA ALA A 16 -14.18 -53.20 -7.76
C ALA A 16 -14.34 -51.69 -8.07
N VAL A 17 -14.46 -51.33 -9.35
CA VAL A 17 -14.69 -49.94 -9.78
C VAL A 17 -16.02 -49.40 -9.28
N PHE A 18 -17.08 -50.21 -9.32
CA PHE A 18 -18.40 -49.82 -8.82
C PHE A 18 -18.38 -49.60 -7.30
N ASN A 19 -17.74 -50.50 -6.56
CA ASN A 19 -17.60 -50.36 -5.11
C ASN A 19 -16.81 -49.11 -4.72
N ALA A 20 -15.70 -48.83 -5.41
CA ALA A 20 -14.94 -47.60 -5.23
C ALA A 20 -15.83 -46.37 -5.49
N THR A 21 -16.53 -46.34 -6.62
CA THR A 21 -17.42 -45.23 -7.01
C THR A 21 -18.54 -45.01 -5.97
N HIS A 22 -19.12 -46.07 -5.43
CA HIS A 22 -20.17 -45.98 -4.40
C HIS A 22 -19.66 -45.37 -3.09
N SER A 23 -18.38 -45.55 -2.79
CA SER A 23 -17.69 -44.92 -1.65
C SER A 23 -17.19 -43.50 -1.93
N GLY A 24 -17.49 -42.94 -3.12
CA GLY A 24 -17.02 -41.62 -3.56
C GLY A 24 -15.55 -41.60 -4.00
N LEU A 25 -14.93 -42.77 -4.20
CA LEU A 25 -13.54 -42.96 -4.59
C LEU A 25 -13.43 -43.44 -6.05
N GLN A 26 -12.26 -43.28 -6.65
CA GLN A 26 -11.92 -43.85 -7.96
C GLN A 26 -11.05 -45.09 -7.76
N ALA A 27 -11.21 -46.11 -8.60
CA ALA A 27 -10.31 -47.26 -8.59
C ALA A 27 -8.95 -46.87 -9.18
N ASN A 28 -7.85 -47.23 -8.51
CA ASN A 28 -6.51 -46.87 -8.94
C ASN A 28 -5.84 -48.02 -9.69
N ILE A 29 -5.52 -47.86 -10.97
CA ILE A 29 -4.62 -48.79 -11.66
C ILE A 29 -3.18 -48.46 -11.27
N VAL A 30 -2.44 -49.43 -10.74
CA VAL A 30 -1.07 -49.25 -10.23
C VAL A 30 -0.04 -50.11 -10.96
N GLU A 31 -0.46 -51.23 -11.53
CA GLU A 31 0.45 -52.25 -12.07
C GLU A 31 -0.03 -52.80 -13.42
N VAL A 32 0.94 -53.17 -14.25
CA VAL A 32 0.76 -53.94 -15.48
C VAL A 32 1.48 -55.27 -15.33
N ALA A 33 0.77 -56.38 -15.53
CA ALA A 33 1.37 -57.70 -15.59
C ALA A 33 1.54 -58.14 -17.04
N LEU A 34 2.67 -58.79 -17.33
CA LEU A 34 3.00 -59.35 -18.63
C LEU A 34 3.12 -60.87 -18.51
N GLY A 35 2.56 -61.58 -19.48
CA GLY A 35 2.69 -63.03 -19.59
C GLY A 35 2.93 -63.49 -21.02
N ASP A 36 3.28 -64.76 -21.15
CA ASP A 36 3.74 -65.37 -22.40
C ASP A 36 2.83 -66.52 -22.87
N GLN A 37 1.61 -66.61 -22.33
CA GLN A 37 0.58 -67.52 -22.83
C GLN A 37 -0.42 -66.76 -23.71
N GLY A 38 -0.62 -67.21 -24.94
CA GLY A 38 -1.64 -66.67 -25.84
C GLY A 38 -2.97 -67.39 -25.66
N TRP A 39 -4.06 -66.65 -25.52
CA TRP A 39 -5.43 -67.18 -25.42
C TRP A 39 -6.46 -66.08 -25.75
N SER A 40 -7.75 -66.42 -25.73
CA SER A 40 -8.84 -65.44 -25.85
C SER A 40 -9.46 -65.15 -24.49
N PRO A 41 -9.23 -63.97 -23.88
CA PRO A 41 -9.78 -63.64 -22.58
C PRO A 41 -11.31 -63.54 -22.58
N GLU A 42 -11.90 -63.90 -21.44
CA GLU A 42 -13.32 -63.74 -21.14
C GLU A 42 -13.48 -62.82 -19.93
N ALA A 43 -14.66 -62.21 -19.76
CA ALA A 43 -14.93 -61.31 -18.63
C ALA A 43 -14.81 -62.00 -17.26
N SER A 44 -14.89 -63.34 -17.21
CA SER A 44 -14.71 -64.14 -16.00
C SER A 44 -13.25 -64.26 -15.54
N ALA A 45 -12.28 -63.77 -16.31
CA ALA A 45 -10.86 -63.86 -15.99
C ALA A 45 -10.52 -63.11 -14.69
N THR A 46 -9.76 -63.75 -13.81
CA THR A 46 -9.28 -63.16 -12.54
C THR A 46 -7.76 -62.99 -12.48
N ALA A 47 -7.02 -63.62 -13.40
CA ALA A 47 -5.57 -63.54 -13.51
C ALA A 47 -5.09 -63.87 -14.94
N LEU A 48 -3.82 -63.56 -15.21
CA LEU A 48 -3.10 -64.07 -16.38
C LEU A 48 -2.92 -65.59 -16.29
N LYS A 49 -2.85 -66.29 -17.44
CA LYS A 49 -2.64 -67.75 -17.44
C LYS A 49 -1.20 -68.14 -17.13
N ARG A 50 -0.24 -67.31 -17.52
CA ARG A 50 1.19 -67.52 -17.29
C ARG A 50 1.91 -66.17 -17.14
N GLU A 51 1.63 -65.51 -16.02
CA GLU A 51 2.31 -64.28 -15.62
C GLU A 51 3.82 -64.52 -15.50
N LYS A 52 4.62 -63.62 -16.08
CA LYS A 52 6.08 -63.61 -15.98
C LYS A 52 6.59 -62.49 -15.11
N ARG A 53 5.94 -61.34 -15.18
CA ARG A 53 6.39 -60.14 -14.50
C ARG A 53 5.24 -59.18 -14.26
N ARG A 54 5.31 -58.50 -13.13
CA ARG A 54 4.44 -57.39 -12.77
C ARG A 54 5.30 -56.14 -12.61
N ILE A 55 4.82 -55.04 -13.20
CA ILE A 55 5.55 -53.80 -13.35
C ILE A 55 4.67 -52.67 -12.84
N PRO A 56 5.19 -51.74 -12.02
CA PRO A 56 4.46 -50.54 -11.69
C PRO A 56 4.21 -49.69 -12.95
N ILE A 57 3.03 -49.08 -13.04
CA ILE A 57 2.76 -48.10 -14.09
C ILE A 57 3.73 -46.93 -13.93
N SER A 58 4.33 -46.48 -15.02
CA SER A 58 5.22 -45.31 -15.03
C SER A 58 4.39 -44.03 -15.08
N ASN A 59 3.51 -43.89 -16.06
CA ASN A 59 2.67 -42.70 -16.23
C ASN A 59 1.32 -43.07 -16.84
N GLY A 60 0.29 -42.30 -16.50
CA GLY A 60 -1.06 -42.44 -17.05
C GLY A 60 -1.62 -41.08 -17.42
N ASN A 61 -2.03 -40.91 -18.68
CA ASN A 61 -2.69 -39.69 -19.14
C ASN A 61 -4.08 -40.02 -19.69
N ARG A 62 -5.13 -39.39 -19.17
CA ARG A 62 -6.49 -39.59 -19.66
C ARG A 62 -6.66 -38.83 -20.98
N LEU A 63 -6.99 -39.55 -22.05
CA LEU A 63 -7.20 -39.00 -23.39
C LEU A 63 -8.66 -38.62 -23.64
N SER A 64 -9.59 -39.35 -23.02
CA SER A 64 -11.04 -39.07 -23.02
C SER A 64 -11.71 -39.80 -21.84
N ASP A 65 -13.02 -39.60 -21.66
CA ASP A 65 -13.82 -40.17 -20.57
C ASP A 65 -13.64 -41.69 -20.38
N ASN A 66 -13.39 -42.42 -21.48
CA ASN A 66 -13.23 -43.88 -21.50
C ASN A 66 -11.89 -44.33 -22.11
N GLN A 67 -10.91 -43.44 -22.28
CA GLN A 67 -9.61 -43.80 -22.84
C GLN A 67 -8.48 -43.24 -22.00
N ILE A 68 -7.58 -44.12 -21.56
CA ILE A 68 -6.42 -43.75 -20.76
C ILE A 68 -5.16 -44.24 -21.45
N HIS A 69 -4.24 -43.33 -21.75
CA HIS A 69 -2.90 -43.67 -22.19
C HIS A 69 -2.08 -44.13 -20.98
N ILE A 70 -1.52 -45.34 -21.02
CA ILE A 70 -0.70 -45.91 -19.95
C ILE A 70 0.67 -46.22 -20.49
N THR A 71 1.69 -45.86 -19.70
CA THR A 71 3.09 -46.21 -19.95
C THR A 71 3.66 -47.06 -18.82
N ALA A 72 4.42 -48.10 -19.14
CA ALA A 72 5.15 -48.94 -18.20
C ALA A 72 6.48 -49.39 -18.82
N ILE A 73 7.49 -49.65 -17.99
CA ILE A 73 8.81 -50.08 -18.44
C ILE A 73 9.12 -51.45 -17.84
N GLU A 74 9.23 -52.45 -18.71
CA GLU A 74 9.74 -53.76 -18.32
C GLU A 74 11.27 -53.74 -18.41
N ASP A 75 11.94 -53.63 -17.26
CA ASP A 75 13.40 -53.54 -17.09
C ASP A 75 14.04 -54.87 -16.66
N GLY A 76 13.25 -55.95 -16.60
CA GLY A 76 13.69 -57.24 -16.11
C GLY A 76 14.72 -57.93 -17.00
N GLN A 77 15.36 -58.95 -16.46
CA GLN A 77 16.42 -59.71 -17.15
C GLN A 77 15.90 -60.91 -17.96
N LEU A 78 14.59 -61.22 -17.87
CA LEU A 78 14.00 -62.36 -18.56
C LEU A 78 13.65 -62.02 -20.01
N ALA A 79 13.90 -62.97 -20.92
CA ALA A 79 13.47 -62.88 -22.31
C ALA A 79 12.19 -63.70 -22.54
N TYR A 80 11.15 -63.10 -23.11
CA TYR A 80 9.89 -63.78 -23.42
C TYR A 80 9.05 -63.00 -24.42
N TRP A 81 8.15 -63.71 -25.10
CA TRP A 81 7.12 -63.09 -25.92
C TRP A 81 5.98 -62.59 -25.03
N VAL A 82 5.63 -61.31 -25.13
CA VAL A 82 4.46 -60.75 -24.45
C VAL A 82 3.23 -61.15 -25.25
N ARG A 83 2.39 -62.01 -24.68
CA ARG A 83 1.17 -62.56 -25.30
C ARG A 83 -0.08 -62.30 -24.47
N GLU A 84 0.08 -61.89 -23.23
CA GLU A 84 -1.00 -61.42 -22.38
C GLU A 84 -0.54 -60.22 -21.55
N ILE A 85 -1.44 -59.27 -21.35
CA ILE A 85 -1.25 -58.07 -20.53
C ILE A 85 -2.45 -57.92 -19.61
N GLY A 86 -2.21 -57.78 -18.31
CA GLY A 86 -3.24 -57.46 -17.32
C GLY A 86 -2.99 -56.11 -16.67
N PHE A 87 -4.05 -55.37 -16.41
CA PHE A 87 -4.01 -54.11 -15.66
C PHE A 87 -4.60 -54.34 -14.27
N TYR A 88 -3.82 -54.04 -13.23
CA TYR A 88 -4.16 -54.36 -11.85
C TYR A 88 -4.46 -53.10 -11.04
N LEU A 89 -5.48 -53.20 -10.21
CA LEU A 89 -5.85 -52.19 -9.22
C LEU A 89 -4.93 -52.26 -7.99
N ASP A 90 -4.95 -51.21 -7.17
CA ASP A 90 -4.19 -51.12 -5.91
C ASP A 90 -4.57 -52.19 -4.88
N ASP A 91 -5.79 -52.70 -4.92
CA ASP A 91 -6.26 -53.85 -4.13
C ASP A 91 -5.85 -55.22 -4.71
N GLY A 92 -5.13 -55.24 -5.84
CA GLY A 92 -4.70 -56.46 -6.53
C GLY A 92 -5.73 -57.07 -7.47
N THR A 93 -6.90 -56.45 -7.66
CA THR A 93 -7.92 -56.92 -8.61
C THR A 93 -7.46 -56.71 -10.06
N LEU A 94 -7.61 -57.74 -10.90
CA LEU A 94 -7.40 -57.63 -12.34
C LEU A 94 -8.54 -56.82 -12.97
N LEU A 95 -8.29 -55.58 -13.37
CA LEU A 95 -9.29 -54.70 -13.99
C LEU A 95 -9.62 -55.13 -15.42
N ALA A 96 -8.59 -55.30 -16.23
CA ALA A 96 -8.72 -55.57 -17.65
C ALA A 96 -7.57 -56.45 -18.12
N ILE A 97 -7.84 -57.29 -19.12
CA ILE A 97 -6.87 -58.22 -19.67
C ILE A 97 -6.95 -58.25 -21.19
N TRP A 98 -5.79 -58.30 -21.82
CA TRP A 98 -5.66 -58.56 -23.24
C TRP A 98 -4.79 -59.78 -23.44
N SER A 99 -5.18 -60.65 -24.36
CA SER A 99 -4.34 -61.71 -24.90
C SER A 99 -4.80 -62.01 -26.32
N HIS A 100 -3.90 -62.59 -27.11
CA HIS A 100 -4.25 -63.09 -28.43
C HIS A 100 -3.72 -64.54 -28.57
N PRO A 101 -4.51 -65.48 -29.14
CA PRO A 101 -4.16 -66.90 -29.18
C PRO A 101 -2.87 -67.20 -29.94
N SER A 102 -2.61 -66.50 -31.05
CA SER A 102 -1.45 -66.77 -31.93
C SER A 102 -0.45 -65.62 -32.06
N GLN A 103 -0.91 -64.37 -32.14
CA GLN A 103 -0.06 -63.18 -32.33
C GLN A 103 0.51 -62.66 -31.00
N PRO A 104 1.84 -62.59 -30.84
CA PRO A 104 2.44 -61.86 -29.71
C PRO A 104 2.35 -60.35 -29.94
N LEU A 105 2.29 -59.60 -28.84
CA LEU A 105 2.28 -58.14 -28.87
C LEU A 105 3.69 -57.57 -29.06
N ALA A 106 4.64 -58.12 -28.33
CA ALA A 106 6.04 -57.68 -28.33
C ALA A 106 6.96 -58.82 -27.92
N TYR A 107 8.25 -58.67 -28.17
CA TYR A 107 9.28 -59.53 -27.62
C TYR A 107 10.12 -58.72 -26.62
N LYS A 108 10.22 -59.19 -25.38
CA LYS A 108 11.17 -58.68 -24.40
C LYS A 108 12.46 -59.47 -24.56
N ALA A 109 13.55 -58.77 -24.90
CA ALA A 109 14.90 -59.35 -24.89
C ALA A 109 15.50 -59.28 -23.47
N ALA A 110 16.39 -60.21 -23.13
CA ALA A 110 17.05 -60.21 -21.81
C ALA A 110 17.90 -58.93 -21.64
N GLY A 111 17.73 -58.23 -20.51
CA GLY A 111 18.52 -57.04 -20.17
C GLY A 111 18.25 -55.77 -21.00
N VAL A 112 17.30 -55.80 -21.94
CA VAL A 112 16.91 -54.63 -22.74
C VAL A 112 15.55 -54.12 -22.31
N ASP A 113 15.45 -52.86 -21.91
CA ASP A 113 14.19 -52.26 -21.47
C ASP A 113 13.14 -52.28 -22.58
N LEU A 114 11.93 -52.75 -22.26
CA LEU A 114 10.77 -52.68 -23.15
C LEU A 114 9.82 -51.62 -22.64
N LEU A 115 9.73 -50.50 -23.38
CA LEU A 115 8.74 -49.46 -23.14
C LEU A 115 7.40 -49.89 -23.73
N LEU A 116 6.40 -49.94 -22.86
CA LEU A 116 5.01 -50.23 -23.19
C LEU A 116 4.22 -48.93 -23.13
N ALA A 117 3.56 -48.56 -24.24
CA ALA A 117 2.69 -47.40 -24.31
C ALA A 117 1.42 -47.77 -25.07
N PHE A 118 0.28 -47.77 -24.37
CA PHE A 118 -1.00 -48.20 -24.95
C PHE A 118 -2.15 -47.30 -24.52
N ASP A 119 -3.15 -47.19 -25.38
CA ASP A 119 -4.42 -46.55 -25.05
C ASP A 119 -5.42 -47.61 -24.58
N LEU A 120 -5.70 -47.60 -23.28
CA LEU A 120 -6.66 -48.47 -22.63
C LEU A 120 -8.07 -47.92 -22.83
N ALA A 121 -8.91 -48.61 -23.62
CA ALA A 121 -10.32 -48.28 -23.78
C ALA A 121 -11.17 -48.99 -22.71
N LEU A 122 -11.81 -48.21 -21.82
CA LEU A 122 -12.64 -48.66 -20.70
C LEU A 122 -14.13 -48.39 -20.95
N SER A 123 -14.64 -48.74 -22.13
CA SER A 123 -15.99 -48.37 -22.58
C SER A 123 -17.14 -49.01 -21.78
N ALA A 124 -16.88 -50.06 -21.00
CA ALA A 124 -17.89 -50.71 -20.15
C ALA A 124 -17.89 -50.19 -18.70
N LEU A 125 -17.06 -49.20 -18.38
CA LEU A 125 -17.05 -48.54 -17.06
C LEU A 125 -17.68 -47.13 -17.16
N PRO A 126 -18.31 -46.64 -16.07
CA PRO A 126 -18.74 -45.24 -16.01
C PRO A 126 -17.58 -44.28 -16.26
N ALA A 127 -17.86 -43.13 -16.87
CA ALA A 127 -16.88 -42.05 -17.01
C ALA A 127 -16.28 -41.68 -15.64
N ASP A 128 -15.00 -41.35 -15.62
CA ASP A 128 -14.24 -40.91 -14.44
C ASP A 128 -14.22 -41.87 -13.24
N SER A 129 -14.53 -43.15 -13.42
CA SER A 129 -14.53 -44.15 -12.35
C SER A 129 -13.13 -44.74 -12.02
N VAL A 130 -12.13 -44.46 -12.86
CA VAL A 130 -10.78 -45.05 -12.78
C VAL A 130 -9.69 -43.98 -12.87
N LYS A 131 -8.73 -44.03 -11.96
CA LYS A 131 -7.52 -43.23 -11.92
C LYS A 131 -6.30 -44.11 -12.18
N VAL A 132 -5.28 -43.57 -12.84
CA VAL A 132 -3.99 -44.25 -12.97
C VAL A 132 -3.01 -43.62 -12.01
N ILE A 133 -2.37 -44.43 -11.18
CA ILE A 133 -1.31 -43.99 -10.27
C ILE A 133 0.01 -44.48 -10.85
N GLY A 134 0.65 -43.59 -11.61
CA GLY A 134 1.99 -43.83 -12.13
C GLY A 134 3.05 -43.54 -11.06
N THR A 135 4.12 -44.33 -11.07
CA THR A 135 5.34 -44.13 -10.26
C THR A 135 6.28 -43.05 -10.81
N GLY A 136 5.95 -42.44 -11.95
CA GLY A 136 6.79 -41.43 -12.62
C GLY A 136 7.93 -42.01 -13.46
N GLY A 137 7.88 -43.29 -13.81
CA GLY A 137 9.02 -44.09 -14.30
C GLY A 137 9.72 -43.68 -15.61
N VAL A 138 9.24 -42.68 -16.37
CA VAL A 138 10.15 -42.00 -17.32
C VAL A 138 10.95 -41.01 -16.50
N ASN A 139 12.09 -41.48 -15.97
CA ASN A 139 13.02 -40.63 -15.23
C ASN A 139 13.74 -39.70 -16.21
N LEU A 140 13.02 -38.69 -16.72
CA LEU A 140 13.63 -37.58 -17.44
C LEU A 140 14.31 -36.72 -16.38
N SER A 141 15.64 -36.72 -16.37
CA SER A 141 16.39 -35.88 -15.44
C SER A 141 15.98 -34.42 -15.61
N PRO A 142 15.76 -33.68 -14.50
CA PRO A 142 15.53 -32.24 -14.57
C PRO A 142 16.69 -31.54 -15.28
N ALA A 143 16.39 -30.54 -16.12
CA ALA A 143 17.46 -29.74 -16.71
C ALA A 143 18.16 -28.90 -15.64
N THR A 144 19.46 -28.68 -15.81
CA THR A 144 20.23 -27.71 -15.05
C THR A 144 20.85 -26.71 -16.02
N THR A 145 21.54 -25.70 -15.49
CA THR A 145 22.32 -24.75 -16.31
C THR A 145 23.49 -25.41 -17.03
N GLU A 146 23.88 -26.63 -16.62
CA GLU A 146 25.03 -27.37 -17.16
C GLU A 146 24.63 -28.66 -17.88
N GLN A 147 23.41 -29.16 -17.67
CA GLN A 147 22.96 -30.45 -18.18
C GLN A 147 21.56 -30.35 -18.80
N LEU A 148 21.40 -30.90 -20.00
CA LEU A 148 20.10 -31.00 -20.68
C LEU A 148 19.15 -31.91 -19.91
N GLY A 149 17.87 -31.54 -19.87
CA GLY A 149 16.81 -32.29 -19.18
C GLY A 149 15.43 -31.69 -19.42
N VAL A 150 14.46 -32.05 -18.59
CA VAL A 150 13.10 -31.49 -18.64
C VAL A 150 12.89 -30.38 -17.63
N VAL A 151 12.02 -29.43 -17.97
CA VAL A 151 11.67 -28.25 -17.17
C VAL A 151 10.15 -28.02 -17.31
N ARG A 152 9.45 -27.56 -16.27
CA ARG A 152 8.04 -27.15 -16.41
C ARG A 152 7.96 -25.66 -16.78
N LEU A 153 6.79 -25.22 -17.22
CA LEU A 153 6.55 -23.80 -17.46
C LEU A 153 6.22 -23.10 -16.14
N ALA A 154 6.83 -21.93 -15.92
CA ALA A 154 6.52 -21.08 -14.78
C ALA A 154 5.07 -20.57 -14.88
N THR A 155 4.36 -20.57 -13.75
CA THR A 155 3.06 -19.91 -13.62
C THR A 155 3.21 -18.39 -13.71
N LEU A 156 2.11 -17.67 -13.97
CA LEU A 156 2.14 -16.19 -13.99
C LEU A 156 2.55 -15.59 -12.65
N ALA A 157 2.23 -16.25 -11.53
CA ALA A 157 2.62 -15.80 -10.19
C ALA A 157 4.13 -15.95 -9.97
N GLU A 158 4.69 -17.10 -10.34
CA GLU A 158 6.14 -17.36 -10.28
C GLU A 158 6.92 -16.44 -11.21
N ALA A 159 6.44 -16.21 -12.43
CA ALA A 159 7.05 -15.28 -13.36
C ALA A 159 7.09 -13.84 -12.82
N LYS A 160 6.00 -13.38 -12.17
CA LYS A 160 5.96 -12.06 -11.52
C LYS A 160 6.92 -11.96 -10.34
N ALA A 161 6.99 -13.01 -9.51
CA ALA A 161 7.88 -13.04 -8.35
C ALA A 161 9.37 -13.11 -8.76
N GLY A 162 9.69 -13.86 -9.83
CA GLY A 162 11.06 -13.97 -10.35
C GLY A 162 12.04 -14.68 -9.41
N THR A 163 11.55 -15.55 -8.53
CA THR A 163 12.37 -16.24 -7.50
C THR A 163 12.66 -17.70 -7.80
N VAL A 164 11.99 -18.29 -8.80
CA VAL A 164 12.11 -19.71 -9.13
C VAL A 164 13.25 -19.92 -10.14
N PRO A 165 14.30 -20.70 -9.81
CA PRO A 165 15.52 -20.77 -10.61
C PRO A 165 15.51 -21.85 -11.71
N ASP A 166 14.59 -22.80 -11.64
CA ASP A 166 14.61 -24.07 -12.35
C ASP A 166 13.43 -24.24 -13.32
N GLU A 167 12.80 -23.12 -13.74
CA GLU A 167 11.62 -23.13 -14.59
C GLU A 167 11.70 -22.24 -15.82
N ALA A 168 11.03 -22.65 -16.89
CA ALA A 168 10.99 -21.91 -18.15
C ALA A 168 9.87 -20.86 -18.15
N VAL A 169 10.22 -19.59 -18.34
CA VAL A 169 9.25 -18.49 -18.49
C VAL A 169 8.67 -18.47 -19.91
N THR A 170 7.34 -18.36 -20.02
CA THR A 170 6.64 -18.16 -21.29
C THR A 170 6.64 -16.69 -21.73
N PRO A 171 6.40 -16.37 -23.02
CA PRO A 171 6.24 -14.97 -23.46
C PRO A 171 5.17 -14.19 -22.67
N ALA A 172 4.07 -14.84 -22.30
CA ALA A 172 3.03 -14.23 -21.46
C ALA A 172 3.53 -13.96 -20.02
N GLY A 173 4.29 -14.91 -19.44
CA GLY A 173 4.94 -14.72 -18.14
C GLY A 173 5.96 -13.59 -18.14
N MET A 174 6.76 -13.48 -19.21
CA MET A 174 7.72 -12.39 -19.40
C MET A 174 7.03 -11.02 -19.45
N ARG A 175 5.93 -10.91 -20.20
CA ARG A 175 5.11 -9.69 -20.24
C ARG A 175 4.55 -9.36 -18.86
N ALA A 176 4.03 -10.34 -18.13
CA ALA A 176 3.49 -10.13 -16.79
C ALA A 176 4.56 -9.70 -15.77
N HIS A 177 5.78 -10.25 -15.83
CA HIS A 177 6.92 -9.80 -15.03
C HIS A 177 7.29 -8.35 -15.36
N GLY A 178 7.38 -8.04 -16.66
CA GLY A 178 7.68 -6.69 -17.15
C GLY A 178 6.65 -5.66 -16.68
N ASP A 179 5.36 -5.95 -16.84
CA ASP A 179 4.29 -5.09 -16.35
C ASP A 179 4.38 -4.90 -14.83
N ALA A 180 4.63 -5.96 -14.05
CA ALA A 180 4.75 -5.84 -12.60
C ALA A 180 5.97 -5.00 -12.13
N ARG A 181 7.09 -5.08 -12.86
CA ARG A 181 8.35 -4.43 -12.47
C ARG A 181 8.49 -3.02 -13.02
N TYR A 182 7.99 -2.78 -14.22
CA TYR A 182 8.22 -1.55 -14.99
C TYR A 182 6.98 -0.67 -15.13
N ALA A 183 5.78 -1.11 -14.73
CA ALA A 183 4.58 -0.26 -14.70
C ALA A 183 4.56 0.70 -13.50
N ARG A 184 5.65 1.43 -13.28
CA ARG A 184 5.61 2.61 -12.41
C ARG A 184 4.87 3.72 -13.17
N VAL A 185 3.66 4.02 -12.73
CA VAL A 185 2.76 5.06 -13.31
C VAL A 185 3.38 6.46 -13.26
N SER A 186 4.40 6.67 -12.43
CA SER A 186 5.31 7.82 -12.55
C SER A 186 6.76 7.43 -12.30
N HIS A 187 7.64 8.02 -13.11
CA HIS A 187 9.06 8.09 -12.84
C HIS A 187 9.53 9.53 -13.11
N HIS A 188 10.49 9.99 -12.31
CA HIS A 188 11.13 11.28 -12.46
C HIS A 188 12.61 11.07 -12.76
N HIS A 189 13.12 11.82 -13.71
CA HIS A 189 14.56 11.90 -13.98
C HIS A 189 15.08 13.22 -13.43
N PRO A 190 16.09 13.19 -12.55
CA PRO A 190 16.91 14.36 -12.27
C PRO A 190 17.45 14.96 -13.58
N TRP A 191 17.50 16.29 -13.68
CA TRP A 191 17.87 17.00 -14.91
C TRP A 191 19.29 16.67 -15.39
N ASP A 192 20.19 16.36 -14.47
CA ASP A 192 21.56 15.92 -14.74
C ASP A 192 21.62 14.56 -15.45
N GLN A 193 20.61 13.70 -15.29
CA GLN A 193 20.51 12.37 -15.91
C GLN A 193 19.84 12.36 -17.30
N ILE A 194 19.37 13.51 -17.80
CA ILE A 194 18.76 13.62 -19.13
C ILE A 194 19.84 13.90 -20.19
N ASP A 195 20.07 12.95 -21.10
CA ASP A 195 20.92 13.13 -22.28
C ASP A 195 20.20 13.94 -23.38
N GLY A 196 20.96 14.67 -24.21
CA GLY A 196 20.39 15.48 -25.29
C GLY A 196 19.60 16.71 -24.83
N LYS A 197 19.70 17.08 -23.54
CA LYS A 197 19.08 18.30 -23.01
C LYS A 197 19.61 19.56 -23.75
N PRO A 198 18.74 20.53 -24.12
CA PRO A 198 19.18 21.72 -24.83
C PRO A 198 20.28 22.48 -24.09
N ALA A 199 21.45 22.65 -24.71
CA ALA A 199 22.59 23.38 -24.11
C ALA A 199 22.39 24.90 -24.11
N ALA A 200 21.43 25.42 -24.88
CA ALA A 200 21.25 26.85 -25.15
C ALA A 200 20.31 27.58 -24.18
N TYR A 201 19.64 26.88 -23.26
CA TYR A 201 18.72 27.49 -22.29
C TYR A 201 18.96 26.98 -20.87
N PRO A 202 20.12 27.27 -20.25
CA PRO A 202 20.22 27.14 -18.81
C PRO A 202 19.16 28.04 -18.16
N PRO A 203 18.27 27.52 -17.28
CA PRO A 203 17.25 28.33 -16.65
C PRO A 203 17.92 29.41 -15.81
N SER A 204 17.89 30.65 -16.31
CA SER A 204 18.29 31.83 -15.56
C SER A 204 17.06 32.48 -14.95
N ALA A 205 17.22 33.06 -13.77
CA ALA A 205 16.20 33.91 -13.21
C ALA A 205 15.96 35.07 -14.18
N HIS A 206 14.72 35.17 -14.66
CA HIS A 206 14.27 36.28 -15.49
C HIS A 206 12.94 36.79 -14.94
N GLN A 207 12.57 37.98 -15.39
CA GLN A 207 11.31 38.62 -15.04
C GLN A 207 10.48 38.75 -16.30
N HIS A 208 9.16 38.66 -16.17
CA HIS A 208 8.23 38.95 -17.25
C HIS A 208 7.58 40.30 -17.02
N GLY A 209 7.56 41.12 -18.06
CA GLY A 209 6.74 42.32 -18.10
C GLY A 209 5.26 41.96 -18.21
N TRP A 210 4.38 42.87 -17.76
CA TRP A 210 2.93 42.65 -17.80
C TRP A 210 2.37 42.41 -19.22
N ALA A 211 3.05 42.94 -20.25
CA ALA A 211 2.67 42.74 -21.64
C ALA A 211 2.93 41.31 -22.16
N GLU A 212 3.79 40.54 -21.48
CA GLU A 212 4.23 39.20 -21.88
C GLU A 212 3.41 38.09 -21.21
N ILE A 213 2.45 38.45 -20.35
CA ILE A 213 1.62 37.51 -19.59
C ILE A 213 0.27 37.32 -20.29
N ASP A 214 0.06 36.12 -20.84
CA ASP A 214 -1.24 35.67 -21.38
C ASP A 214 -2.20 35.25 -20.26
N GLY A 215 -3.52 35.30 -20.53
CA GLY A 215 -4.55 34.93 -19.55
C GLY A 215 -4.71 35.91 -18.38
N LYS A 216 -4.08 37.09 -18.45
CA LYS A 216 -4.21 38.13 -17.43
C LYS A 216 -5.68 38.58 -17.24
N PRO A 217 -6.13 38.82 -15.99
CA PRO A 217 -7.51 39.22 -15.72
C PRO A 217 -7.92 40.45 -16.53
N SER A 218 -9.00 40.32 -17.31
CA SER A 218 -9.55 41.41 -18.13
C SER A 218 -10.27 42.47 -17.31
N THR A 219 -10.60 42.17 -16.04
CA THR A 219 -11.43 43.01 -15.17
C THR A 219 -10.67 43.89 -14.19
N TYR A 220 -9.32 43.84 -14.13
CA TYR A 220 -8.49 44.75 -13.34
C TYR A 220 -7.12 45.01 -14.01
N PRO A 221 -7.05 45.62 -15.21
CA PRO A 221 -5.77 46.02 -15.78
C PRO A 221 -5.09 47.05 -14.85
N PRO A 222 -3.79 46.89 -14.53
CA PRO A 222 -3.07 47.85 -13.70
C PRO A 222 -3.08 49.23 -14.36
N ALA A 223 -3.68 50.20 -13.69
CA ALA A 223 -3.68 51.59 -14.10
C ALA A 223 -2.56 52.35 -13.39
N SER A 224 -1.95 53.31 -14.09
CA SER A 224 -1.10 54.31 -13.44
C SER A 224 -1.91 55.03 -12.38
N HIS A 225 -1.43 55.03 -11.14
CA HIS A 225 -2.00 55.82 -10.05
C HIS A 225 -0.95 56.76 -9.50
N ASN A 226 -1.42 57.86 -8.93
CA ASN A 226 -0.64 58.84 -8.20
C ASN A 226 -1.15 58.87 -6.75
N HIS A 227 -0.32 59.37 -5.84
CA HIS A 227 -0.72 59.57 -4.45
C HIS A 227 -1.41 60.93 -4.27
N ASP A 228 -2.30 61.32 -5.20
CA ASP A 228 -2.95 62.63 -5.22
C ASP A 228 -4.20 62.69 -4.34
N GLY A 229 -4.04 62.45 -3.03
CA GLY A 229 -5.01 62.86 -2.00
C GLY A 229 -6.43 62.27 -2.07
N ARG A 230 -6.77 61.40 -3.04
CA ARG A 230 -8.06 60.67 -3.08
C ARG A 230 -8.07 59.42 -2.23
N TYR A 231 -6.89 58.90 -1.90
CA TYR A 231 -6.76 58.04 -0.74
C TYR A 231 -6.67 58.95 0.47
N VAL A 232 -7.70 58.90 1.32
CA VAL A 232 -7.58 59.39 2.69
C VAL A 232 -6.37 58.65 3.25
N LEU A 233 -5.23 59.31 3.34
CA LEU A 233 -4.16 58.86 4.21
C LEU A 233 -4.88 58.63 5.54
N LEU A 234 -4.88 57.40 6.02
CA LEU A 234 -5.18 57.10 7.40
C LEU A 234 -4.01 57.69 8.25
N ALA A 235 -3.75 59.00 8.10
CA ALA A 235 -3.15 59.82 9.12
C ALA A 235 -4.10 59.63 10.29
N SER A 236 -3.72 58.69 11.15
CA SER A 236 -4.60 58.05 12.10
C SER A 236 -5.39 59.14 12.83
N GLN A 237 -6.70 59.22 12.54
CA GLN A 237 -7.60 60.09 13.31
C GLN A 237 -7.44 59.79 14.80
N THR A 238 -7.01 58.56 15.12
CA THR A 238 -6.54 58.11 16.42
C THR A 238 -5.09 58.49 16.73
N ARG A 239 -4.84 59.15 17.85
CA ARG A 239 -3.50 59.40 18.43
C ARG A 239 -3.43 58.83 19.83
N VAL A 240 -2.28 58.25 20.20
CA VAL A 240 -2.01 57.76 21.55
C VAL A 240 -0.94 58.65 22.18
N THR A 241 -1.18 59.12 23.40
CA THR A 241 -0.17 59.82 24.22
C THR A 241 -0.03 59.11 25.55
N TYR A 242 1.20 58.89 26.01
CA TYR A 242 1.48 58.24 27.27
C TYR A 242 2.76 58.82 27.88
N GLY A 243 2.96 58.63 29.18
CA GLY A 243 4.18 59.07 29.83
C GLY A 243 4.14 58.94 31.34
N ARG A 244 5.30 59.17 31.96
CA ARG A 244 5.48 59.31 33.41
C ARG A 244 5.65 60.77 33.74
N LEU A 245 4.82 61.31 34.62
CA LEU A 245 4.85 62.72 35.02
C LEU A 245 4.93 62.84 36.54
N GLN A 246 5.61 63.89 37.00
CA GLN A 246 5.66 64.25 38.40
C GLN A 246 4.50 65.20 38.72
N THR A 247 3.80 64.97 39.84
CA THR A 247 2.77 65.88 40.31
C THR A 247 3.40 67.14 40.91
N THR A 248 2.57 68.17 41.10
CA THR A 248 2.93 69.35 41.88
C THR A 248 3.39 68.97 43.29
N ALA A 249 4.24 69.77 43.93
CA ALA A 249 4.81 69.49 45.25
C ALA A 249 4.13 70.33 46.36
N ARG A 250 2.80 70.23 46.48
CA ARG A 250 2.01 70.97 47.47
C ARG A 250 2.05 70.26 48.82
N ARG A 251 2.48 70.96 49.87
CA ARG A 251 2.75 70.40 51.22
C ARG A 251 1.66 70.67 52.26
N SER A 252 0.47 71.09 51.86
CA SER A 252 -0.47 71.78 52.76
C SER A 252 -1.86 71.13 52.89
N SER A 253 -2.01 69.83 52.62
CA SER A 253 -3.29 69.14 52.85
C SER A 253 -3.11 67.70 53.26
N VAL A 254 -3.03 67.51 54.58
CA VAL A 254 -3.13 66.23 55.27
C VAL A 254 -4.62 65.88 55.39
N GLY A 255 -5.02 64.66 55.08
CA GLY A 255 -6.40 64.18 55.25
C GLY A 255 -7.07 63.59 54.02
N TRP A 256 -8.36 63.24 54.18
CA TRP A 256 -9.17 62.52 53.18
C TRP A 256 -9.53 63.40 51.97
N TRP A 257 -9.81 62.75 50.83
CA TRP A 257 -10.13 63.40 49.56
C TRP A 257 -11.29 64.43 49.64
N ASN A 258 -11.01 65.69 49.28
CA ASN A 258 -11.98 66.80 49.26
C ASN A 258 -12.14 67.44 47.86
N GLY A 259 -12.35 66.61 46.83
CA GLY A 259 -12.76 67.07 45.50
C GLY A 259 -11.63 67.46 44.53
N TYR A 260 -12.01 67.56 43.25
CA TYR A 260 -11.12 67.62 42.09
C TYR A 260 -10.54 69.00 41.76
N ASP A 261 -11.22 70.06 42.18
CA ASP A 261 -10.81 71.46 41.96
C ASP A 261 -10.05 72.05 43.15
N SER A 262 -9.79 71.23 44.16
CA SER A 262 -8.98 71.60 45.30
C SER A 262 -7.52 71.80 44.86
N THR A 263 -7.04 73.03 44.95
CA THR A 263 -5.62 73.39 44.80
C THR A 263 -4.75 72.87 45.94
N ALA A 264 -5.30 72.06 46.83
CA ALA A 264 -4.65 71.66 48.06
C ALA A 264 -3.85 70.33 47.92
N TYR A 265 -4.06 69.59 46.83
CA TYR A 265 -3.44 68.27 46.58
C TYR A 265 -2.40 68.27 45.44
N ASN A 266 -1.53 67.25 45.41
CA ASN A 266 -0.55 67.07 44.34
C ASN A 266 -1.21 66.53 43.09
N TYR A 267 -1.32 67.39 42.09
CA TYR A 267 -1.89 67.04 40.79
C TYR A 267 -0.92 67.27 39.64
N VAL A 268 -1.22 66.65 38.50
CA VAL A 268 -0.64 66.96 37.19
C VAL A 268 -1.75 67.08 36.15
N ASP A 269 -1.57 68.00 35.21
CA ASP A 269 -2.49 68.26 34.12
C ASP A 269 -1.94 67.67 32.81
N ILE A 270 -2.79 66.93 32.11
CA ILE A 270 -2.49 66.31 30.81
C ILE A 270 -3.37 66.97 29.76
N TYR A 271 -2.72 67.73 28.88
CA TYR A 271 -3.38 68.48 27.81
C TYR A 271 -3.54 67.64 26.53
N PRO A 272 -4.55 67.94 25.70
CA PRO A 272 -4.65 67.37 24.37
C PRO A 272 -3.37 67.60 23.54
N PRO A 273 -2.93 66.61 22.74
CA PRO A 273 -1.79 66.79 21.86
C PRO A 273 -2.09 67.81 20.75
N TYR A 274 -1.05 68.36 20.10
CA TYR A 274 -1.23 69.38 19.05
C TYR A 274 -2.28 68.99 18.01
N GLY A 275 -3.23 69.90 17.79
CA GLY A 275 -4.36 69.72 16.89
C GLY A 275 -5.54 68.93 17.46
N TYR A 276 -5.49 68.46 18.71
CA TYR A 276 -6.60 67.81 19.40
C TYR A 276 -7.20 68.73 20.48
N THR A 277 -8.43 68.44 20.89
CA THR A 277 -9.13 69.12 21.99
C THR A 277 -9.67 68.02 22.91
N MET A 278 -10.20 68.41 24.07
CA MET A 278 -10.80 67.43 24.98
C MET A 278 -12.02 66.71 24.40
N SER A 279 -12.71 67.23 23.38
CA SER A 279 -13.79 66.50 22.70
C SER A 279 -13.30 65.24 22.00
N HIS A 280 -12.02 65.21 21.60
CA HIS A 280 -11.40 64.07 20.95
C HIS A 280 -10.91 63.00 21.92
N LEU A 281 -10.93 63.20 23.24
CA LEU A 281 -10.51 62.18 24.19
C LEU A 281 -11.54 61.04 24.25
N ILE A 282 -11.14 59.84 23.85
CA ILE A 282 -12.01 58.65 23.83
C ILE A 282 -11.63 57.60 24.89
N GLY A 283 -10.45 57.70 25.48
CA GLY A 283 -10.02 56.80 26.55
C GLY A 283 -8.87 57.40 27.36
N PHE A 284 -8.92 57.21 28.67
CA PHE A 284 -7.88 57.67 29.59
C PHE A 284 -7.72 56.68 30.74
N ILE A 285 -6.48 56.35 31.06
CA ILE A 285 -6.12 55.59 32.27
C ILE A 285 -4.90 56.24 32.92
N ALA A 286 -4.87 56.25 34.25
CA ALA A 286 -3.74 56.66 35.05
C ALA A 286 -3.44 55.62 36.13
N SER A 287 -2.16 55.48 36.48
CA SER A 287 -1.68 54.62 37.56
C SER A 287 -0.60 55.33 38.38
N ILE A 288 -0.40 54.84 39.60
CA ILE A 288 0.63 55.37 40.50
C ILE A 288 2.00 54.92 39.98
N GLY A 289 2.90 55.87 39.74
CA GLY A 289 4.29 55.62 39.37
C GLY A 289 5.21 55.55 40.59
N ALA A 290 5.08 56.51 41.52
CA ALA A 290 5.78 56.52 42.81
C ALA A 290 5.04 57.42 43.81
N VAL A 291 5.02 57.04 45.08
CA VAL A 291 4.51 57.87 46.19
C VAL A 291 5.53 57.81 47.32
N HIS A 292 5.79 58.96 47.94
CA HIS A 292 6.74 59.09 49.03
C HIS A 292 6.00 59.39 50.33
N TYR A 293 6.21 58.54 51.33
CA TYR A 293 5.77 58.75 52.70
C TYR A 293 6.81 59.51 53.50
N ALA A 294 6.33 60.26 54.47
CA ALA A 294 7.12 61.07 55.38
C ALA A 294 6.85 60.63 56.82
N GLY A 295 7.17 59.37 57.12
CA GLY A 295 6.89 58.71 58.39
C GLY A 295 6.97 57.20 58.25
N GLU A 296 6.62 56.47 59.30
CA GLU A 296 6.29 55.05 59.20
C GLU A 296 4.96 54.90 58.46
N VAL A 297 4.84 53.88 57.61
CA VAL A 297 3.57 53.55 56.94
C VAL A 297 2.78 52.66 57.88
N ASP A 298 1.72 53.18 58.50
CA ASP A 298 0.93 52.48 59.52
C ASP A 298 -0.58 52.38 59.15
N ASP A 299 -1.39 51.87 60.07
CA ASP A 299 -2.82 51.61 59.85
C ASP A 299 -3.67 52.87 59.60
N ASN A 300 -3.12 54.07 59.75
CA ASN A 300 -3.78 55.33 59.43
C ASN A 300 -3.41 55.91 58.05
N ASP A 301 -2.54 55.23 57.29
CA ASP A 301 -2.10 55.68 55.98
C ASP A 301 -2.97 55.21 54.81
N SER A 302 -3.08 56.04 53.78
CA SER A 302 -3.83 55.70 52.57
C SER A 302 -3.20 56.31 51.33
N ILE A 303 -3.03 55.50 50.27
CA ILE A 303 -2.66 55.99 48.93
C ILE A 303 -3.91 56.06 48.07
N TRP A 304 -4.03 57.13 47.30
CA TRP A 304 -5.09 57.24 46.33
C TRP A 304 -4.61 57.94 45.05
N LEU A 305 -5.20 57.50 43.95
CA LEU A 305 -5.10 58.16 42.65
C LEU A 305 -6.50 58.39 42.13
N LYS A 306 -6.78 59.61 41.74
CA LYS A 306 -8.06 60.00 41.14
C LYS A 306 -7.80 60.89 39.95
N TRP A 307 -8.64 60.79 38.93
CA TRP A 307 -8.54 61.66 37.76
C TRP A 307 -9.93 62.07 37.31
N HIS A 308 -10.00 63.24 36.69
CA HIS A 308 -11.25 63.76 36.14
C HIS A 308 -10.97 64.54 34.86
N ARG A 309 -11.95 64.50 33.97
CA ARG A 309 -11.96 65.24 32.72
C ARG A 309 -12.43 66.67 33.00
N GLN A 310 -11.59 67.66 32.70
CA GLN A 310 -11.96 69.07 32.64
C GLN A 310 -12.26 69.47 31.17
N SER A 311 -12.69 70.71 30.96
CA SER A 311 -13.00 71.25 29.64
C SER A 311 -11.79 71.34 28.72
N ASP A 312 -10.58 71.55 29.27
CA ASP A 312 -9.34 71.79 28.55
C ASP A 312 -8.24 70.72 28.77
N ARG A 313 -8.37 69.87 29.80
CA ARG A 313 -7.36 68.87 30.18
C ARG A 313 -7.95 67.69 30.96
N VAL A 314 -7.14 66.66 31.18
CA VAL A 314 -7.37 65.69 32.27
C VAL A 314 -6.49 66.07 33.45
N ARG A 315 -7.08 66.23 34.63
CA ARG A 315 -6.31 66.44 35.86
C ARG A 315 -6.25 65.15 36.66
N VAL A 316 -5.03 64.70 36.93
CA VAL A 316 -4.74 63.51 37.74
C VAL A 316 -4.19 63.99 39.07
N VAL A 317 -4.80 63.53 40.16
CA VAL A 317 -4.37 63.80 41.54
C VAL A 317 -3.87 62.49 42.14
N CYS A 318 -2.69 62.50 42.74
CA CYS A 318 -2.06 61.32 43.29
C CYS A 318 -1.28 61.68 44.55
N ASN A 319 -1.76 61.20 45.70
CA ASN A 319 -1.21 61.51 47.01
C ASN A 319 -1.26 60.30 47.94
N ASN A 320 -0.54 60.41 49.05
CA ASN A 320 -0.85 59.70 50.29
C ASN A 320 -1.57 60.63 51.31
N SER A 321 -2.02 60.04 52.41
CA SER A 321 -2.58 60.66 53.63
C SER A 321 -1.76 61.86 54.14
N GLU A 322 -0.44 61.80 54.04
CA GLU A 322 0.48 62.80 54.61
C GLU A 322 0.83 63.96 53.65
N ASN A 323 0.78 63.72 52.34
CA ASN A 323 0.96 64.67 51.24
C ASN A 323 2.20 65.60 51.39
N ARG A 324 3.37 65.06 51.77
CA ARG A 324 4.60 65.84 52.05
C ARG A 324 5.63 65.90 50.91
N ALA A 325 5.44 65.13 49.85
CA ALA A 325 6.32 65.09 48.67
C ALA A 325 5.52 64.86 47.38
N ALA A 326 6.07 65.30 46.25
CA ALA A 326 5.46 65.09 44.95
C ALA A 326 5.44 63.59 44.60
N SER A 327 4.30 63.13 44.12
CA SER A 327 4.13 61.78 43.58
C SER A 327 4.50 61.75 42.10
N GLN A 328 4.63 60.55 41.54
CA GLN A 328 4.73 60.35 40.11
C GLN A 328 3.58 59.47 39.64
N ILE A 329 3.06 59.75 38.46
CA ILE A 329 1.99 58.98 37.80
C ILE A 329 2.43 58.51 36.44
N ASN A 330 1.87 57.40 35.98
CA ASN A 330 1.89 57.00 34.57
C ASN A 330 0.50 57.22 33.98
N TYR A 331 0.43 57.63 32.71
CA TYR A 331 -0.85 57.76 32.00
C TYR A 331 -0.79 57.22 30.58
N LEU A 332 -1.96 56.86 30.05
CA LEU A 332 -2.21 56.62 28.64
C LEU A 332 -3.54 57.28 28.25
N ALA A 333 -3.52 58.02 27.16
CA ALA A 333 -4.68 58.69 26.59
C ALA A 333 -4.83 58.37 25.10
N LEU A 334 -6.05 58.06 24.70
CA LEU A 334 -6.46 57.78 23.32
C LEU A 334 -7.31 58.95 22.82
N TRP A 335 -6.91 59.52 21.70
CA TRP A 335 -7.54 60.68 21.09
C TRP A 335 -8.05 60.33 19.71
N ARG A 336 -9.28 60.65 19.35
CA ARG A 336 -9.83 60.46 18.00
C ARG A 336 -10.52 61.73 17.50
N LYS A 337 -10.02 62.25 16.37
CA LYS A 337 -10.66 63.32 15.61
C LYS A 337 -11.84 62.81 14.81
#